data_AF-A0A0R1XBK5-F1
#
_entry.id   AF-A0A0R1XBK5-F1
#
_cell.length_a   1.000
_cell.length_b   1.000
_cell.length_c   1.000
_cell.angle_alpha   90.00
_cell.angle_beta   90.00
_cell.angle_gamma   90.00
#
_symmetry.space_group_name_H-M   'P 1'
#
loop_
_entity.id
_entity.type
_entity.pdbx_description
1 polymer ?
#
loop_
_entity_poly.entity_id
_entity_poly.type
_entity_poly.pdbx_seq_one_letter_code
_entity_poly.pdbx_strand_id
1 'polypeptide(L)' 'MLNDDLSLKELLGLINQNPSLLRYPLIVDEQRLQIGYNADDIRQFIPREVRILELQAAQCRANVA' A
#
# COMPACT_ATOMS: atom_id res chain seq x y z
N MET A 1 -11.30 28.69 -22.44
CA MET A 1 -11.23 27.24 -22.17
C MET A 1 -10.50 27.10 -20.86
N LEU A 2 -11.16 26.51 -19.86
CA LEU A 2 -10.58 26.31 -18.54
C LEU A 2 -9.42 25.33 -18.72
N ASN A 3 -8.22 25.66 -18.23
CA ASN A 3 -7.18 24.66 -18.08
C ASN A 3 -7.72 23.65 -17.06
N ASP A 4 -7.93 22.41 -17.47
CA ASP A 4 -8.39 21.31 -16.60
C ASP A 4 -7.28 20.81 -15.65
N ASP A 5 -6.13 21.50 -15.61
CA ASP A 5 -4.97 21.14 -14.81
C ASP A 5 -4.96 21.92 -13.50
N LEU A 6 -5.19 21.21 -12.39
CA LEU A 6 -4.91 21.70 -11.05
C LEU A 6 -3.40 21.74 -10.81
N SER A 7 -2.89 22.85 -10.27
CA SER A 7 -1.53 22.85 -9.73
C SER A 7 -1.43 21.92 -8.52
N LEU A 8 -0.21 21.43 -8.23
CA LEU A 8 0.03 20.59 -7.05
C LEU A 8 -0.46 21.25 -5.75
N LYS A 9 -0.28 22.57 -5.62
CA LYS A 9 -0.71 23.32 -4.44
C LYS A 9 -2.24 23.32 -4.29
N GLU A 10 -2.96 23.50 -5.39
CA GLU A 10 -4.43 23.49 -5.38
C GLU A 10 -4.96 22.08 -5.10
N LEU A 11 -4.35 21.05 -5.68
CA LEU A 11 -4.69 19.65 -5.41
C LEU A 11 -4.48 19.30 -3.92
N LEU A 12 -3.35 19.70 -3.33
CA LEU A 12 -3.10 19.52 -1.90
C LEU A 12 -4.13 20.27 -1.04
N GLY A 13 -4.53 21.47 -1.47
CA GLY A 13 -5.61 22.23 -0.83
C GLY A 13 -6.94 21.48 -0.84
N LEU A 14 -7.31 20.89 -1.98
CA LEU A 14 -8.55 20.09 -2.12
C LEU A 14 -8.52 18.83 -1.27
N ILE A 15 -7.40 18.10 -1.26
CA ILE A 15 -7.24 16.89 -0.43
C ILE A 15 -7.35 17.24 1.06
N ASN A 16 -6.75 18.35 1.50
CA ASN A 16 -6.86 18.81 2.90
C ASN A 16 -8.30 19.19 3.28
N GLN A 17 -9.06 19.78 2.35
CA GLN A 17 -10.46 20.16 2.59
C GLN A 17 -11.40 18.96 2.56
N ASN A 18 -11.10 17.96 1.74
CA ASN A 18 -11.92 16.76 1.60
C ASN A 18 -11.04 15.49 1.57
N PRO A 19 -10.62 14.98 2.74
CA PRO A 19 -9.74 13.82 2.83
C PRO A 19 -10.30 12.57 2.15
N SER A 20 -11.62 12.42 2.03
CA SER A 20 -12.25 11.25 1.38
C SER A 20 -11.97 11.17 -0.13
N LEU A 21 -11.40 12.21 -0.73
CA LEU A 21 -10.89 12.17 -2.10
C LEU A 21 -9.71 11.20 -2.23
N LEU A 22 -8.96 10.95 -1.15
CA LEU A 22 -7.92 9.93 -1.11
C LEU A 22 -8.54 8.55 -0.89
N ARG A 23 -8.04 7.56 -1.63
CA ARG A 23 -8.35 6.15 -1.36
C ARG A 23 -7.55 5.67 -0.16
N TYR A 24 -8.23 5.03 0.78
CA TYR A 24 -7.64 4.43 1.97
C TYR A 24 -7.81 2.90 1.97
N PRO A 25 -6.95 2.12 2.68
CA PRO A 25 -5.77 2.54 3.44
C PRO A 25 -4.59 3.00 2.56
N LEU A 26 -3.70 3.82 3.12
CA LEU A 26 -2.44 4.24 2.51
C LEU A 26 -1.29 3.66 3.33
N ILE A 27 -0.48 2.79 2.74
CA ILE A 27 0.67 2.15 3.39
C ILE A 27 1.91 2.58 2.65
N VAL A 28 2.90 3.12 3.36
CA VAL A 28 4.11 3.69 2.75
C VAL A 28 5.36 3.23 3.50
N ASP A 29 6.43 2.94 2.75
CA ASP A 29 7.79 2.80 3.24
C ASP A 29 8.75 3.64 2.37
N GLU A 30 10.06 3.49 2.55
CA GLU A 30 11.07 4.28 1.83
C GLU A 30 11.02 4.12 0.30
N GLN A 31 10.49 3.00 -0.22
CA GLN A 31 10.53 2.67 -1.65
C GLN A 31 9.15 2.34 -2.24
N ARG A 32 8.12 2.18 -1.41
CA ARG A 32 6.84 1.58 -1.80
C ARG A 32 5.69 2.37 -1.21
N LEU A 33 4.65 2.54 -2.03
CA LEU A 33 3.37 3.11 -1.65
C LEU A 33 2.28 2.16 -2.11
N GLN A 34 1.40 1.77 -1.20
CA GLN A 34 0.19 1.02 -1.49
C GLN A 34 -1.04 1.86 -1.17
N ILE A 35 -1.98 1.85 -2.11
CA ILE A 35 -3.23 2.59 -2.05
C ILE A 35 -4.38 1.57 -2.08
N GLY A 36 -5.24 1.58 -1.07
CA GLY A 36 -6.25 0.57 -0.87
C GLY A 36 -5.68 -0.73 -0.29
N TYR A 37 -6.56 -1.72 -0.12
CA TYR A 37 -6.15 -3.04 0.40
C TYR A 37 -6.06 -4.05 -0.74
N ASN A 38 -4.88 -4.64 -0.90
CA ASN A 38 -4.65 -5.83 -1.70
C ASN A 38 -3.77 -6.79 -0.87
N ALA A 39 -4.27 -8.00 -0.65
CA ALA A 39 -3.66 -8.99 0.23
C ALA A 39 -2.35 -9.58 -0.33
N ASP A 40 -2.15 -9.55 -1.65
CA ASP A 40 -0.91 -9.98 -2.27
C ASP A 40 0.11 -8.85 -2.23
N ASP A 41 -0.30 -7.63 -2.57
CA ASP A 41 0.59 -6.46 -2.59
C ASP A 41 1.07 -6.10 -1.18
N ILE A 42 0.23 -6.23 -0.14
CA ILE A 42 0.60 -5.85 1.23
C ILE A 42 1.77 -6.68 1.78
N ARG A 43 2.00 -7.88 1.25
CA ARG A 43 3.13 -8.75 1.63
C ARG A 43 4.47 -8.12 1.26
N GLN A 44 4.51 -7.15 0.34
CA GLN A 44 5.74 -6.46 0.01
C GLN A 44 6.30 -5.69 1.22
N PHE A 45 5.43 -5.17 2.10
CA PHE A 45 5.84 -4.44 3.30
C PHE A 45 6.39 -5.34 4.41
N ILE A 46 6.27 -6.67 4.27
CA ILE A 46 6.81 -7.62 5.24
C ILE A 46 8.32 -7.80 5.01
N PRO A 47 9.17 -7.63 6.04
CA PRO A 47 10.61 -7.86 5.94
C PRO A 47 10.94 -9.22 5.34
N ARG A 48 12.03 -9.29 4.57
CA ARG A 48 12.44 -10.52 3.86
C ARG A 48 12.61 -11.71 4.80
N GLU A 49 13.20 -11.50 5.96
CA GLU A 49 13.46 -12.54 6.96
C GLU A 49 12.17 -13.18 7.46
N VAL A 50 11.16 -12.36 7.75
CA VAL A 50 9.84 -12.83 8.18
C VAL A 50 9.16 -13.65 7.08
N ARG A 51 9.23 -13.19 5.82
CA ARG A 51 8.65 -13.94 4.68
C ARG A 51 9.28 -15.33 4.50
N ILE A 52 10.58 -15.46 4.75
CA ILE A 52 11.27 -16.76 4.68
C ILE A 52 10.78 -17.68 5.79
N LEU A 53 10.64 -17.17 7.02
CA LEU A 53 10.15 -17.94 8.15
C LEU A 53 8.70 -18.42 7.92
N GLU A 54 7.83 -17.57 7.38
CA GLU A 54 6.45 -17.94 7.06
C GLU A 54 6.39 -19.04 5.98
N LEU A 55 7.24 -18.96 4.96
CA LEU A 55 7.33 -19.97 3.91
C LEU A 55 7.79 -21.31 4.49
N GLN A 56 8.84 -21.31 5.32
CA GLN A 56 9.33 -22.51 5.99
C GLN A 56 8.24 -23.13 6.88
N ALA A 57 7.53 -22.32 7.67
CA ALA A 57 6.45 -22.79 8.51
C ALA A 57 5.30 -23.40 7.69
N ALA A 58 4.94 -22.79 6.55
CA ALA A 58 3.92 -23.33 5.65
C ALA A 58 4.35 -24.67 5.03
N GLN A 59 5.60 -24.79 4.60
CA GLN A 59 6.18 -26.03 4.07
C GLN A 59 6.19 -27.14 5.12
N CYS A 60 6.60 -26.85 6.35
CA CYS A 60 6.55 -27.81 7.45
C CYS A 60 5.13 -28.31 7.70
N ARG A 61 4.13 -27.42 7.71
CA ARG A 61 2.71 -27.83 7.88
C ARG A 61 2.22 -28.70 6.73
N ALA A 62 2.58 -28.37 5.49
CA ALA A 62 2.20 -29.16 4.32
C ALA A 62 2.83 -30.55 4.30
N ASN A 63 4.06 -30.70 4.81
CA ASN A 63 4.76 -31.98 4.86
C ASN A 63 4.33 -32.88 6.03
N VAL A 64 3.56 -32.35 6.99
CA VAL A 64 3.02 -33.09 8.15
C VAL A 64 1.57 -33.54 7.91
N ALA A 65 0.95 -33.09 6.82
CA ALA A 65 -0.41 -33.46 6.40
C ALA A 65 -0.42 -34.66 5.43
#